data_AF-A0A7K0FZ38-F1
#
_entry.id   AF-A0A7K0FZ38-F1
#
_cell.length_a   1.000
_cell.length_b   1.000
_cell.length_c   1.000
_cell.angle_alpha   90.00
_cell.angle_beta   90.00
_cell.angle_gamma   90.00
#
_symmetry.space_group_name_H-M   'P 1'
#
loop_
_entity.id
_entity.type
_entity.pdbx_description
1 polymer ?
#
loop_
_entity_poly.entity_id
_entity_poly.type
_entity_poly.pdbx_seq_one_letter_code
_entity_poly.pdbx_strand_id
1 'polypeptide(L)'
;MFEIEELGGAYIGNGRATWPFAKLMVNKNELRLNASILGNLYFRPADILSIELFSGFLRSGIKIRHRVNGYNQKVIFLSSGSRELITRIANTGFLNNTSPIPADVEAGILQYQSSGSFPMKWPAVIIFVLIWNFLLMGDLLGYFRSTNNYFHLQVGKELALIFAFLFALAILISAPFSRLVLKNGRTVTDIRSFLYFLMAITGFIFTIISLLSR
;
A
#
# COMPACT_ATOMS: atom_id res chain seq x y z
N MET A 1 -12.11 10.12 16.87
CA MET A 1 -11.26 8.94 17.15
C MET A 1 -11.93 7.73 16.51
N PHE A 2 -11.17 6.72 16.05
CA PHE A 2 -11.78 5.51 15.49
C PHE A 2 -12.27 4.59 16.60
N GLU A 3 -13.46 4.05 16.42
CA GLU A 3 -14.08 3.10 17.35
C GLU A 3 -13.60 1.67 17.07
N ILE A 4 -13.28 1.39 15.80
CA ILE A 4 -12.75 0.11 15.36
C ILE A 4 -11.43 0.34 14.64
N GLU A 5 -10.41 -0.42 15.03
CA GLU A 5 -9.16 -0.55 14.31
C GLU A 5 -8.75 -2.02 14.25
N GLU A 6 -8.63 -2.60 13.05
CA GLU A 6 -8.31 -4.01 12.88
C GLU A 6 -7.26 -4.23 11.79
N LEU A 7 -6.25 -5.05 12.10
CA LEU A 7 -5.22 -5.46 11.15
C LEU A 7 -5.64 -6.73 10.42
N GLY A 8 -5.44 -6.72 9.11
CA GLY A 8 -5.97 -7.70 8.19
C GLY A 8 -5.13 -7.84 6.93
N GLY A 9 -5.66 -8.60 5.98
CA GLY A 9 -5.28 -8.51 4.58
C GLY A 9 -6.33 -7.74 3.78
N ALA A 10 -6.08 -7.49 2.50
CA ALA A 10 -7.08 -6.91 1.61
C ALA A 10 -6.92 -7.40 0.17
N TYR A 11 -8.03 -7.45 -0.57
CA TYR A 11 -8.03 -7.47 -2.02
C TYR A 11 -8.61 -6.17 -2.53
N ILE A 12 -7.87 -5.47 -3.40
CA ILE A 12 -8.34 -4.28 -4.11
C ILE A 12 -8.14 -4.57 -5.61
N GLY A 13 -9.24 -4.84 -6.32
CA GLY A 13 -9.19 -5.33 -7.68
C GLY A 13 -8.43 -6.64 -7.81
N ASN A 14 -7.38 -6.63 -8.64
CA ASN A 14 -6.47 -7.76 -8.83
C ASN A 14 -5.31 -7.76 -7.82
N GLY A 15 -5.14 -6.67 -7.06
CA GLY A 15 -4.10 -6.54 -6.03
C GLY A 15 -4.46 -7.28 -4.74
N ARG A 16 -3.44 -7.81 -4.05
CA ARG A 16 -3.57 -8.55 -2.80
C ARG A 16 -2.57 -8.08 -1.75
N ALA A 17 -3.07 -7.56 -0.63
CA ALA A 17 -2.30 -7.33 0.58
C ALA A 17 -2.54 -8.51 1.52
N THR A 18 -1.48 -9.19 1.92
CA THR A 18 -1.57 -10.23 2.93
C THR A 18 -1.62 -9.62 4.33
N TRP A 19 -2.05 -10.39 5.32
CA TRP A 19 -1.91 -9.98 6.71
C TRP A 19 -0.42 -9.77 7.05
N PRO A 20 -0.03 -8.73 7.80
CA PRO A 20 -0.83 -7.65 8.41
C PRO A 20 -0.77 -6.31 7.63
N PHE A 21 -0.71 -6.35 6.30
CA PHE A 21 -0.50 -5.16 5.46
C PHE A 21 -1.78 -4.38 5.10
N ALA A 22 -2.92 -4.77 5.65
CA ALA A 22 -4.14 -3.96 5.59
C ALA A 22 -4.62 -3.59 6.99
N LYS A 23 -5.18 -2.39 7.12
CA LYS A 23 -5.82 -1.90 8.34
C LYS A 23 -7.19 -1.34 7.99
N LEU A 24 -8.21 -1.86 8.65
CA LEU A 24 -9.56 -1.32 8.60
C LEU A 24 -9.79 -0.43 9.81
N MET A 25 -10.25 0.80 9.58
CA MET A 25 -10.56 1.77 10.63
C MET A 25 -11.97 2.31 10.40
N VAL A 26 -12.81 2.30 11.44
CA VAL A 26 -14.22 2.70 11.32
C VAL A 26 -14.63 3.58 12.49
N ASN A 27 -15.36 4.65 12.18
CA ASN A 27 -16.13 5.44 13.13
C ASN A 27 -17.49 5.78 12.49
N LYS A 28 -18.37 6.45 13.23
CA LYS A 28 -19.70 6.86 12.73
C LYS A 28 -19.68 7.61 11.38
N ASN A 29 -18.64 8.37 11.07
CA ASN A 29 -18.58 9.28 9.91
C ASN A 29 -17.79 8.74 8.72
N GLU A 30 -16.87 7.81 8.96
CA GLU A 30 -15.96 7.32 7.92
C GLU A 30 -15.51 5.87 8.14
N LEU A 31 -15.35 5.17 7.02
CA LEU A 31 -14.69 3.88 6.93
C LEU A 31 -13.43 4.05 6.09
N ARG A 32 -12.28 3.71 6.67
CA ARG A 32 -10.98 3.74 6.01
C ARG A 32 -10.44 2.33 5.89
N LEU A 33 -10.08 1.95 4.67
CA LEU A 33 -9.33 0.73 4.40
C LEU A 33 -7.96 1.13 3.86
N ASN A 34 -6.95 1.04 4.72
CA ASN A 34 -5.57 1.23 4.32
C ASN A 34 -4.99 -0.13 3.92
N ALA A 35 -4.61 -0.31 2.65
CA ALA A 35 -3.96 -1.53 2.18
C ALA A 35 -2.51 -1.25 1.72
N SER A 36 -1.85 -0.31 2.40
CA SER A 36 -0.47 0.09 2.12
C SER A 36 -0.30 0.54 0.66
N ILE A 37 0.69 0.02 -0.05
CA ILE A 37 0.95 0.38 -1.45
C ILE A 37 -0.19 0.02 -2.42
N LEU A 38 -1.08 -0.93 -2.08
CA LEU A 38 -2.22 -1.27 -2.94
C LEU A 38 -3.30 -0.20 -2.95
N GLY A 39 -3.27 0.69 -1.96
CA GLY A 39 -4.08 1.87 -1.93
C GLY A 39 -4.93 2.00 -0.70
N ASN A 40 -5.29 3.24 -0.42
CA ASN A 40 -6.05 3.62 0.75
C ASN A 40 -7.40 4.18 0.31
N LEU A 41 -8.45 3.49 0.74
CA LEU A 41 -9.83 3.75 0.36
C LEU A 41 -10.56 4.41 1.52
N TYR A 42 -11.25 5.50 1.20
CA TYR A 42 -11.98 6.30 2.17
C TYR A 42 -13.45 6.35 1.73
N PHE A 43 -14.34 6.01 2.64
CA PHE A 43 -15.76 5.90 2.36
C PHE A 43 -16.57 6.72 3.37
N ARG A 44 -17.51 7.51 2.86
CA ARG A 44 -18.64 8.00 3.66
C ARG A 44 -19.68 6.89 3.82
N PRO A 45 -20.54 6.94 4.85
CA PRO A 45 -21.71 6.07 4.97
C PRO A 45 -22.49 5.95 3.67
N ALA A 46 -22.79 7.09 3.04
CA ALA A 46 -23.54 7.16 1.79
C ALA A 46 -22.80 6.56 0.58
N ASP A 47 -21.49 6.34 0.66
CA ASP A 47 -20.72 5.74 -0.44
C ASP A 47 -20.79 4.21 -0.44
N ILE A 48 -21.22 3.60 0.68
CA ILE A 48 -21.31 2.15 0.87
C ILE A 48 -22.71 1.67 0.52
N LEU A 49 -22.79 0.68 -0.36
CA LEU A 49 -24.04 0.03 -0.75
C LEU A 49 -24.39 -1.12 0.20
N SER A 50 -23.40 -1.94 0.54
CA SER A 50 -23.54 -3.03 1.50
C SER A 50 -22.17 -3.53 1.96
N ILE A 51 -22.15 -4.18 3.13
CA ILE A 51 -21.01 -4.95 3.62
C ILE A 51 -21.47 -6.41 3.73
N GLU A 52 -20.90 -7.27 2.90
CA GLU A 52 -21.27 -8.68 2.78
C GLU A 52 -20.17 -9.58 3.35
N LEU A 53 -20.53 -10.76 3.82
CA LEU A 53 -19.53 -11.77 4.19
C LEU A 53 -18.81 -12.27 2.94
N PHE A 54 -17.49 -12.33 3.03
CA PHE A 54 -16.65 -13.00 2.05
C PHE A 54 -16.07 -14.28 2.66
N SER A 55 -16.41 -15.43 2.08
CA SER A 55 -15.86 -16.73 2.45
C SER A 55 -15.16 -17.35 1.24
N GLY A 56 -13.83 -17.39 1.29
CA GLY A 56 -13.00 -18.24 0.43
C GLY A 56 -12.54 -19.49 1.18
N PHE A 57 -12.00 -20.46 0.44
CA PHE A 57 -11.67 -21.81 0.93
C PHE A 57 -10.84 -21.85 2.23
N LEU A 58 -9.92 -20.89 2.43
CA LEU A 58 -9.09 -20.76 3.63
C LEU A 58 -9.08 -19.35 4.21
N ARG A 59 -9.97 -18.46 3.74
CA ARG A 59 -9.92 -17.03 4.06
C ARG A 59 -11.32 -16.47 4.20
N SER A 60 -11.62 -15.96 5.38
CA SER A 60 -12.82 -15.17 5.65
C SER A 60 -12.49 -13.67 5.62
N GLY A 61 -13.52 -12.87 5.41
CA GLY A 61 -13.40 -11.43 5.34
C GLY A 61 -14.75 -10.75 5.12
N ILE A 62 -14.70 -9.44 4.90
CA ILE A 62 -15.85 -8.63 4.53
C ILE A 62 -15.63 -8.06 3.13
N LYS A 63 -16.65 -8.15 2.28
CA LYS A 63 -16.69 -7.52 0.96
C LYS A 63 -17.43 -6.19 1.10
N ILE A 64 -16.78 -5.13 0.66
CA ILE A 64 -17.29 -3.77 0.74
C ILE A 64 -17.80 -3.38 -0.64
N ARG A 65 -19.12 -3.27 -0.80
CA ARG A 65 -19.73 -2.77 -2.04
C ARG A 65 -19.91 -1.27 -1.94
N HIS A 66 -19.44 -0.52 -2.92
CA HIS A 66 -19.44 0.93 -2.89
C HIS A 66 -19.83 1.53 -4.25
N ARG A 67 -20.19 2.82 -4.24
CA ARG A 67 -20.51 3.59 -5.45
C ARG A 67 -19.47 4.65 -5.82
N VAL A 68 -18.36 4.76 -5.06
CA VAL A 68 -17.28 5.72 -5.33
C VAL A 68 -16.70 5.50 -6.72
N ASN A 69 -16.75 6.56 -7.55
CA ASN A 69 -16.14 6.53 -8.88
C ASN A 69 -14.61 6.57 -8.76
N GLY A 70 -13.90 5.83 -9.61
CA GLY A 70 -12.43 5.71 -9.59
C GLY A 70 -11.87 4.66 -8.62
N TYR A 71 -12.70 4.04 -7.78
CA TYR A 71 -12.31 2.88 -6.98
C TYR A 71 -12.63 1.57 -7.71
N ASN A 72 -11.80 0.54 -7.48
CA ASN A 72 -12.08 -0.77 -8.03
C ASN A 72 -13.28 -1.41 -7.31
N GLN A 73 -14.24 -1.95 -8.06
CA GLN A 73 -15.46 -2.57 -7.52
C GLN A 73 -15.19 -3.74 -6.56
N LYS A 74 -14.06 -4.43 -6.70
CA LYS A 74 -13.67 -5.53 -5.82
C LYS A 74 -12.84 -5.00 -4.66
N VAL A 75 -13.49 -4.71 -3.54
CA VAL A 75 -12.85 -4.34 -2.27
C VAL A 75 -13.21 -5.38 -1.21
N ILE A 76 -12.22 -6.10 -0.71
CA ILE A 76 -12.41 -7.14 0.31
C ILE A 76 -11.37 -6.94 1.40
N PHE A 77 -11.80 -6.85 2.65
CA PHE A 77 -10.91 -6.88 3.82
C PHE A 77 -10.93 -8.29 4.41
N LEU A 78 -9.76 -8.89 4.60
CA LEU A 78 -9.61 -10.24 5.14
C LEU A 78 -9.35 -10.17 6.65
N SER A 79 -10.18 -10.88 7.40
CA SER A 79 -10.07 -11.01 8.86
C SER A 79 -10.70 -12.34 9.30
N SER A 80 -10.11 -12.95 10.35
CA SER A 80 -10.62 -14.17 10.99
C SER A 80 -12.00 -13.97 11.65
N GLY A 81 -12.36 -12.74 12.03
CA GLY A 81 -13.58 -12.39 12.77
C GLY A 81 -14.68 -11.73 11.93
N SER A 82 -14.76 -11.98 10.62
CA SER A 82 -15.62 -11.24 9.68
C SER A 82 -17.09 -11.03 10.10
N ARG A 83 -17.77 -12.02 10.69
CA ARG A 83 -19.16 -11.87 11.17
C ARG A 83 -19.26 -10.87 12.32
N GLU A 84 -18.40 -11.05 13.32
CA GLU A 84 -18.35 -10.15 14.47
C GLU A 84 -17.96 -8.73 14.04
N LEU A 85 -17.02 -8.62 13.08
CA LEU A 85 -16.61 -7.33 12.52
C LEU A 85 -17.77 -6.59 11.86
N ILE A 86 -18.63 -7.26 11.09
CA ILE A 86 -19.84 -6.63 10.51
C ILE A 86 -20.74 -6.11 11.62
N THR A 87 -21.00 -6.91 12.66
CA THR A 87 -21.82 -6.49 13.80
C THR A 87 -21.22 -5.29 14.51
N ARG A 88 -19.91 -5.28 14.75
CA ARG A 88 -19.22 -4.13 15.36
C ARG A 88 -19.34 -2.88 14.48
N ILE A 89 -19.14 -3.01 13.17
CA ILE A 89 -19.30 -1.89 12.23
C ILE A 89 -20.74 -1.34 12.28
N ALA A 90 -21.75 -2.20 12.30
CA ALA A 90 -23.14 -1.77 12.44
C ALA A 90 -23.37 -1.02 13.77
N ASN A 91 -22.76 -1.51 14.86
CA ASN A 91 -22.87 -0.89 16.19
C ASN A 91 -22.21 0.49 16.31
N THR A 92 -21.22 0.82 15.47
CA THR A 92 -20.67 2.20 15.41
C THR A 92 -21.69 3.23 14.90
N GLY A 93 -22.81 2.78 14.35
CA GLY A 93 -23.79 3.63 13.69
C GLY A 93 -23.36 4.12 12.31
N PHE A 94 -22.18 3.71 11.79
CA PHE A 94 -21.67 4.11 10.47
C PHE A 94 -22.68 3.82 9.35
N LEU A 95 -23.26 2.62 9.29
CA LEU A 95 -24.18 2.23 8.21
C LEU A 95 -25.53 2.96 8.25
N ASN A 96 -25.93 3.45 9.43
CA ASN A 96 -27.21 4.13 9.65
C ASN A 96 -27.03 5.63 9.89
N ASN A 97 -25.84 6.17 9.62
CA ASN A 97 -25.56 7.57 9.90
C ASN A 97 -26.20 8.47 8.85
N THR A 98 -27.34 9.06 9.21
CA THR A 98 -28.03 10.11 8.45
C THR A 98 -27.65 11.52 8.91
N SER A 99 -26.82 11.64 9.95
CA SER A 99 -26.36 12.94 10.44
C SER A 99 -25.40 13.59 9.43
N PRO A 100 -25.37 14.93 9.34
CA PRO A 100 -24.39 15.62 8.52
C PRO A 100 -22.97 15.25 8.96
N ILE A 101 -22.13 14.85 8.00
CA ILE A 101 -20.72 14.60 8.25
C ILE A 101 -20.03 15.97 8.46
N PRO A 102 -19.12 16.12 9.44
CA PRO A 102 -18.34 17.34 9.57
C PRO A 102 -17.66 17.73 8.25
N ALA A 103 -17.77 19.00 7.85
CA ALA A 103 -17.35 19.47 6.54
C ALA A 103 -15.86 19.25 6.26
N ASP A 104 -15.02 19.31 7.29
CA ASP A 104 -13.58 19.02 7.24
C ASP A 104 -13.30 17.54 6.91
N VAL A 105 -14.04 16.62 7.53
CA VAL A 105 -13.94 15.19 7.27
C VAL A 105 -14.42 14.86 5.86
N GLU A 106 -15.55 15.44 5.46
CA GLU A 106 -16.10 15.23 4.12
C GLU A 106 -15.16 15.75 3.02
N ALA A 107 -14.63 16.96 3.17
CA ALA A 107 -13.66 17.53 2.23
C ALA A 107 -12.41 16.64 2.10
N GLY A 108 -11.90 16.11 3.22
CA GLY A 108 -10.79 15.16 3.21
C GLY A 108 -11.10 13.88 2.45
N ILE A 109 -12.27 13.28 2.66
CA ILE A 109 -12.68 12.06 1.95
C ILE A 109 -12.80 12.32 0.45
N LEU A 110 -13.46 13.40 0.04
CA LEU A 110 -13.62 13.76 -1.37
C LEU A 110 -12.27 14.00 -2.06
N GLN A 111 -11.35 14.69 -1.38
CA GLN A 111 -9.99 14.88 -1.88
C GLN A 111 -9.30 13.52 -2.12
N TYR A 112 -9.39 12.59 -1.17
CA TYR A 112 -8.82 11.26 -1.32
C TYR A 112 -9.45 10.47 -2.46
N GLN A 113 -10.77 10.49 -2.58
CA GLN A 113 -11.51 9.82 -3.65
C GLN A 113 -11.09 10.34 -5.03
N SER A 114 -10.92 11.65 -5.18
CA SER A 114 -10.47 12.26 -6.46
C SER A 114 -9.06 11.86 -6.89
N SER A 115 -8.17 11.60 -5.92
CA SER A 115 -6.77 11.24 -6.18
C SER A 115 -6.54 9.78 -6.56
N GLY A 116 -7.57 8.94 -6.43
CA GLY A 116 -7.52 7.48 -6.64
C GLY A 116 -6.87 6.72 -5.49
N SER A 117 -6.91 5.39 -5.57
CA SER A 117 -6.47 4.49 -4.49
C SER A 117 -4.96 4.45 -4.29
N PHE A 118 -4.19 4.40 -5.38
CA PHE A 118 -2.73 4.25 -5.34
C PHE A 118 -2.02 5.50 -4.77
N PRO A 119 -1.16 5.37 -3.74
CA PRO A 119 -0.67 6.50 -2.96
C PRO A 119 0.50 7.27 -3.62
N MET A 120 1.25 6.64 -4.53
CA MET A 120 2.41 7.27 -5.18
C MET A 120 2.05 7.93 -6.51
N LYS A 121 2.81 8.95 -6.88
CA LYS A 121 2.75 9.59 -8.19
C LYS A 121 3.34 8.66 -9.25
N TRP A 122 2.66 8.53 -10.39
CA TRP A 122 3.15 7.73 -11.51
C TRP A 122 4.57 8.09 -11.96
N PRO A 123 4.94 9.39 -12.10
CA PRO A 123 6.30 9.78 -12.44
C PRO A 123 7.37 9.20 -11.49
N ALA A 124 7.11 9.21 -10.18
CA ALA A 124 8.07 8.68 -9.21
C ALA A 124 8.25 7.16 -9.35
N VAL A 125 7.16 6.43 -9.59
CA VAL A 125 7.20 4.97 -9.86
C VAL A 125 7.97 4.68 -11.14
N ILE A 126 7.70 5.41 -12.22
CA ILE A 126 8.37 5.23 -13.51
C ILE A 126 9.87 5.48 -13.36
N ILE A 127 10.27 6.60 -12.72
CA ILE A 127 11.68 6.93 -12.47
C ILE A 127 12.36 5.85 -11.63
N PHE A 128 11.71 5.38 -10.56
CA PHE A 128 12.24 4.30 -9.73
C PHE A 128 12.50 3.03 -10.55
N VAL A 129 11.53 2.61 -11.35
CA VAL A 129 11.65 1.42 -12.21
C VAL A 129 12.75 1.60 -13.26
N LEU A 130 12.87 2.78 -13.87
CA LEU A 130 13.92 3.06 -14.85
C LEU A 130 15.32 2.99 -14.23
N ILE A 131 15.53 3.64 -13.08
CA ILE A 131 16.82 3.60 -12.38
C ILE A 131 17.14 2.17 -11.95
N TRP A 132 16.17 1.45 -11.40
CA TRP A 132 16.34 0.05 -10.99
C TRP A 132 16.79 -0.83 -12.15
N ASN A 133 16.08 -0.77 -13.29
CA ASN A 133 16.42 -1.57 -14.47
C ASN A 133 17.78 -1.17 -15.05
N PHE A 134 18.09 0.12 -15.07
CA PHE A 134 19.39 0.60 -15.53
C PHE A 134 20.55 0.06 -14.67
N LEU A 135 20.39 0.07 -13.33
CA LEU A 135 21.39 -0.48 -12.41
C LEU A 135 21.58 -1.99 -12.60
N LEU A 136 20.50 -2.75 -12.80
CA LEU A 136 20.58 -4.18 -13.11
C LEU A 136 21.23 -4.45 -14.48
N MET A 137 20.95 -3.60 -15.48
CA MET A 137 21.52 -3.75 -16.82
C MET A 137 23.01 -3.42 -16.90
N GLY A 138 23.56 -2.65 -15.96
CA GLY A 138 24.99 -2.39 -15.89
C GLY A 138 25.83 -3.68 -15.88
N ASP A 139 25.35 -4.71 -15.18
CA ASP A 139 25.99 -6.04 -15.14
C ASP A 139 25.86 -6.78 -16.50
N LEU A 140 24.72 -6.64 -17.19
CA LEU A 140 24.48 -7.26 -18.50
C LEU A 140 25.34 -6.65 -19.61
N LEU A 141 25.51 -5.33 -19.63
CA LEU A 141 26.35 -4.65 -20.64
C LEU A 141 27.84 -4.90 -20.42
N GLY A 142 28.28 -5.05 -19.16
CA GLY A 142 29.65 -5.46 -18.83
C GLY A 142 29.99 -6.88 -19.32
N TYR A 143 29.02 -7.80 -19.24
CA TYR A 143 29.16 -9.19 -19.71
C TYR A 143 29.44 -9.29 -21.22
N PHE A 144 28.79 -8.48 -22.06
CA PHE A 144 28.99 -8.52 -23.52
C PHE A 144 30.27 -7.79 -24.00
N ARG A 145 30.90 -6.97 -23.16
CA ARG A 145 32.04 -6.12 -23.56
C ARG A 145 33.41 -6.69 -23.18
N SER A 146 33.49 -7.67 -22.28
CA SER A 146 34.77 -8.22 -21.81
C SER A 146 35.05 -9.60 -22.39
N THR A 147 36.12 -9.70 -23.19
CA THR A 147 36.76 -10.97 -23.61
C THR A 147 37.72 -11.54 -22.55
N ASN A 148 37.85 -10.88 -21.38
CA ASN A 148 38.69 -11.35 -20.27
C ASN A 148 37.86 -11.65 -19.02
N ASN A 149 38.10 -12.84 -18.46
CA ASN A 149 37.27 -13.58 -17.49
C ASN A 149 37.25 -13.07 -16.03
N TYR A 150 37.38 -11.76 -15.77
CA TYR A 150 37.42 -11.25 -14.38
C TYR A 150 36.58 -10.00 -14.12
N PHE A 151 35.49 -9.79 -14.88
CA PHE A 151 34.51 -8.77 -14.47
C PHE A 151 33.53 -9.39 -13.47
N HIS A 152 33.65 -8.99 -12.20
CA HIS A 152 32.74 -9.38 -11.13
C HIS A 152 31.30 -8.95 -11.49
N LEU A 153 30.49 -9.93 -11.91
CA LEU A 153 29.06 -9.90 -12.25
C LEU A 153 28.13 -9.46 -11.09
N GLN A 154 28.61 -8.64 -10.15
CA GLN A 154 27.97 -8.44 -8.85
C GLN A 154 27.68 -6.97 -8.49
N VAL A 155 28.24 -5.99 -9.20
CA VAL A 155 28.14 -4.58 -8.78
C VAL A 155 26.75 -4.00 -9.02
N GLY A 156 26.13 -4.28 -10.18
CA GLY A 156 24.82 -3.74 -10.54
C GLY A 156 23.69 -4.25 -9.65
N LYS A 157 23.66 -5.55 -9.34
CA LYS A 157 22.67 -6.13 -8.41
C LYS A 157 22.78 -5.54 -6.99
N GLU A 158 23.98 -5.31 -6.48
CA GLU A 158 24.20 -4.70 -5.16
C GLU A 158 23.76 -3.23 -5.16
N LEU A 159 24.13 -2.48 -6.19
CA LEU A 159 23.70 -1.10 -6.36
C LEU A 159 22.17 -0.95 -6.47
N ALA A 160 21.50 -1.87 -7.18
CA ALA A 160 20.04 -1.86 -7.27
C ALA A 160 19.38 -2.08 -5.90
N LEU A 161 19.91 -3.00 -5.07
CA LEU A 161 19.41 -3.24 -3.71
C LEU A 161 19.68 -2.05 -2.78
N ILE A 162 20.87 -1.46 -2.84
CA ILE A 162 21.21 -0.25 -2.06
C ILE A 162 20.29 0.91 -2.47
N PHE A 163 20.09 1.11 -3.78
CA PHE A 163 19.18 2.12 -4.30
C PHE A 163 17.76 1.95 -3.75
N ALA A 164 17.22 0.73 -3.80
CA ALA A 164 15.91 0.39 -3.26
C ALA A 164 15.76 0.79 -1.78
N PHE A 165 16.76 0.40 -0.99
CA PHE A 165 16.80 0.60 0.44
C PHE A 165 16.86 2.11 0.74
N LEU A 166 17.78 2.83 0.09
CA LEU A 166 17.94 4.27 0.28
C LEU A 166 16.74 5.06 -0.22
N PHE A 167 16.09 4.63 -1.30
CA PHE A 167 14.85 5.25 -1.79
C PHE A 167 13.72 5.12 -0.76
N ALA A 168 13.53 3.93 -0.20
CA ALA A 168 12.54 3.70 0.86
C ALA A 168 12.85 4.52 2.12
N LEU A 169 14.13 4.54 2.53
CA LEU A 169 14.61 5.32 3.67
C LEU A 169 14.42 6.83 3.47
N ALA A 170 14.71 7.34 2.27
CA ALA A 170 14.56 8.74 1.92
C ALA A 170 13.10 9.18 2.00
N ILE A 171 12.15 8.33 1.60
CA ILE A 171 10.71 8.63 1.76
C ILE A 171 10.32 8.70 3.25
N LEU A 172 10.89 7.84 4.10
CA LEU A 172 10.59 7.82 5.52
C LEU A 172 11.14 9.03 6.29
N ILE A 173 12.35 9.47 5.95
CA ILE A 173 13.07 10.51 6.71
C ILE A 173 12.83 11.91 6.14
N SER A 174 12.74 12.05 4.81
CA SER A 174 12.69 13.36 4.15
C SER A 174 11.27 13.73 3.73
N ALA A 175 10.65 14.66 4.45
CA ALA A 175 9.36 15.25 4.06
C ALA A 175 9.38 15.89 2.65
N PRO A 176 10.42 16.62 2.22
CA PRO A 176 10.54 17.08 0.83
C PRO A 176 10.52 15.92 -0.18
N PHE A 177 11.31 14.87 0.05
CA PHE A 177 11.37 13.72 -0.86
C PHE A 177 10.05 12.94 -0.89
N SER A 178 9.45 12.72 0.28
CA SER A 178 8.13 12.13 0.40
C SER A 178 7.08 12.88 -0.41
N ARG A 179 7.07 14.22 -0.37
CA ARG A 179 6.16 15.05 -1.18
C ARG A 179 6.40 14.95 -2.68
N LEU A 180 7.62 14.65 -3.12
CA LEU A 180 7.93 14.38 -4.54
C LEU A 180 7.38 13.03 -4.99
N VAL A 181 7.41 12.01 -4.12
CA VAL A 181 6.99 10.64 -4.45
C VAL A 181 5.50 10.41 -4.25
N LEU A 182 4.92 10.92 -3.16
CA LEU A 182 3.52 10.74 -2.79
C LEU A 182 2.60 11.73 -3.52
N LYS A 183 1.35 11.30 -3.77
CA LYS A 183 0.30 12.21 -4.27
C LYS A 183 -0.05 13.26 -3.21
N ASN A 184 -0.59 14.39 -3.67
CA ASN A 184 -1.02 15.46 -2.77
C ASN A 184 -2.10 14.94 -1.79
N GLY A 185 -1.99 15.32 -0.52
CA GLY A 185 -2.85 14.83 0.55
C GLY A 185 -2.49 13.46 1.11
N ARG A 186 -1.55 12.71 0.51
CA ARG A 186 -1.05 11.44 1.04
C ARG A 186 0.12 11.66 1.99
N THR A 187 0.25 10.76 2.95
CA THR A 187 1.22 10.83 4.04
C THR A 187 2.14 9.61 4.04
N VAL A 188 3.33 9.71 4.63
CA VAL A 188 4.24 8.57 4.74
C VAL A 188 3.59 7.41 5.51
N THR A 189 2.73 7.72 6.48
CA THR A 189 1.97 6.74 7.26
C THR A 189 1.09 5.84 6.40
N ASP A 190 0.69 6.31 5.21
CA ASP A 190 -0.11 5.52 4.26
C ASP A 190 0.65 4.31 3.70
N ILE A 191 1.97 4.40 3.55
CA ILE A 191 2.81 3.35 2.94
C ILE A 191 3.94 2.86 3.85
N ARG A 192 4.00 3.33 5.10
CA ARG A 192 5.08 3.06 6.05
C ARG A 192 5.39 1.56 6.18
N SER A 193 4.37 0.72 6.33
CA SER A 193 4.56 -0.74 6.45
C SER A 193 5.21 -1.35 5.20
N PHE A 194 4.86 -0.85 4.01
CA PHE A 194 5.51 -1.28 2.78
C PHE A 194 6.96 -0.79 2.70
N LEU A 195 7.25 0.45 3.10
CA LEU A 195 8.61 0.98 3.09
C LEU A 195 9.54 0.18 4.02
N TYR A 196 9.08 -0.15 5.23
CA TYR A 196 9.84 -1.02 6.14
C TYR A 196 10.00 -2.43 5.58
N PHE A 197 8.96 -2.99 4.96
CA PHE A 197 9.06 -4.29 4.31
C PHE A 197 10.08 -4.29 3.17
N LEU A 198 10.07 -3.26 2.32
CA LEU A 198 11.01 -3.08 1.21
C LEU A 198 12.45 -2.94 1.74
N MET A 199 12.67 -2.15 2.79
CA MET A 199 13.98 -2.05 3.44
C MET A 199 14.43 -3.39 4.05
N ALA A 200 13.53 -4.11 4.72
CA ALA A 200 13.85 -5.40 5.32
C ALA A 200 14.26 -6.44 4.28
N ILE A 201 13.49 -6.58 3.19
CA ILE A 201 13.79 -7.57 2.15
C ILE A 201 15.05 -7.21 1.37
N THR A 202 15.25 -5.92 1.03
CA THR A 202 16.44 -5.49 0.29
C THR A 202 17.70 -5.59 1.14
N GLY A 203 17.64 -5.20 2.42
CA GLY A 203 18.75 -5.37 3.36
C GLY A 203 19.09 -6.84 3.64
N PHE A 204 18.08 -7.71 3.74
CA PHE A 204 18.28 -9.14 3.93
C PHE A 204 18.93 -9.80 2.71
N ILE A 205 18.42 -9.54 1.51
CA ILE A 205 18.99 -10.05 0.26
C ILE A 205 20.44 -9.55 0.09
N PHE A 206 20.68 -8.27 0.35
CA PHE A 206 22.02 -7.69 0.29
C PHE A 206 22.98 -8.42 1.22
N THR A 207 22.59 -8.63 2.49
CA THR A 207 23.40 -9.36 3.48
C THR A 207 23.73 -10.78 3.02
N ILE A 208 22.75 -11.52 2.45
CA ILE A 208 22.99 -12.87 1.92
C ILE A 208 24.00 -12.84 0.78
N ILE A 209 23.82 -11.94 -0.19
CA ILE A 209 24.71 -11.83 -1.34
C ILE A 209 26.13 -11.53 -0.86
N SER A 210 26.31 -10.58 0.05
CA SER A 210 27.62 -10.20 0.59
C SER A 210 28.30 -11.30 1.41
N LEU A 211 27.53 -12.18 2.05
CA LEU A 211 28.06 -13.33 2.77
C LEU A 211 28.48 -14.46 1.83
N LEU A 212 27.74 -14.69 0.74
CA LEU A 212 28.04 -15.72 -0.26
C LEU A 212 29.15 -15.31 -1.24
N SER A 213 29.44 -14.01 -1.35
CA SER A 213 30.50 -13.47 -2.19
C SER A 213 31.86 -13.36 -1.50
N ARG A 214 31.95 -13.71 -0.21
CA ARG A 214 33.20 -13.88 0.54
C ARG A 214 33.69 -15.30 0.43
#